data_AF-G3LQF9-F1
#
_entry.id   AF-G3LQF9-F1
#
_cell.length_a   1.000
_cell.length_b   1.000
_cell.length_c   1.000
_cell.angle_alpha   90.00
_cell.angle_beta   90.00
_cell.angle_gamma   90.00
#
_symmetry.space_group_name_H-M   'P 1'
#
loop_
_entity.id
_entity.type
_entity.pdbx_description
1 polymer ?
#
loop_
_entity_poly.entity_id
_entity_poly.type
_entity_poly.pdbx_seq_one_letter_code
_entity_poly.pdbx_strand_id
1 'polypeptide(L)'
;NGFRITKSALEEAYEEAQKLNLKVKGVLITNPSNPLGTTTTRTELNHLVDFISRKKIHLISDEIYSGTVFASPGFISVMEVLKDRRLENTDVFKRVHVVYSLSKDLGLPGFRVGVIYSNDDNVVSAATKMSSFGLISSQTQYLLSALLSDKKFTKNYLQENQIRLKNRHKKLVSGLEAAGIECLKSNAGLFCWVDMRHL
;
A
#
# COMPACT_ATOMS: atom_id res chain seq x y z
N ASN A 1 -15.55 11.74 6.81
CA ASN A 1 -14.96 11.65 5.45
C ASN A 1 -14.44 10.23 5.10
N GLY A 2 -14.82 9.18 5.84
CA GLY A 2 -14.36 7.81 5.57
C GLY A 2 -12.85 7.61 5.76
N PHE A 3 -12.24 8.30 6.73
CA PHE A 3 -10.80 8.24 7.04
C PHE A 3 -9.87 8.61 5.88
N ARG A 4 -10.38 9.38 4.90
CA ARG A 4 -9.61 9.79 3.72
C ARG A 4 -8.57 10.87 4.04
N ILE A 5 -7.47 10.83 3.29
CA ILE A 5 -6.42 11.84 3.32
C ILE A 5 -6.96 13.15 2.71
N THR A 6 -6.75 14.26 3.40
CA THR A 6 -7.18 15.59 2.93
C THR A 6 -5.99 16.52 2.78
N LYS A 7 -6.12 17.54 1.92
CA LYS A 7 -5.07 18.57 1.76
C LYS A 7 -4.81 19.31 3.07
N SER A 8 -5.88 19.64 3.81
CA SER A 8 -5.76 20.35 5.09
C SER A 8 -5.01 19.50 6.12
N ALA A 9 -5.36 18.22 6.28
CA ALA A 9 -4.66 17.34 7.23
C ALA A 9 -3.17 17.16 6.90
N LEU A 10 -2.80 17.14 5.61
CA LEU A 10 -1.38 17.09 5.20
C LEU A 10 -0.62 18.37 5.58
N GLU A 11 -1.22 19.55 5.34
CA GLU A 11 -0.59 20.83 5.69
C GLU A 11 -0.55 21.02 7.22
N GLU A 12 -1.63 20.71 7.94
CA GLU A 12 -1.72 20.78 9.40
C GLU A 12 -0.63 19.92 10.06
N ALA A 13 -0.49 18.65 9.65
CA ALA A 13 0.54 17.75 10.19
C ALA A 13 1.97 18.24 9.90
N TYR A 14 2.18 18.86 8.73
CA TYR A 14 3.48 19.43 8.37
C TYR A 14 3.80 20.67 9.21
N GLU A 15 2.83 21.57 9.41
CA GLU A 15 2.97 22.76 10.26
C GLU A 15 3.18 22.39 11.72
N GLU A 16 2.49 21.37 12.23
CA GLU A 16 2.70 20.83 13.56
C GLU A 16 4.14 20.34 13.75
N ALA A 17 4.66 19.54 12.81
CA ALA A 17 6.05 19.11 12.84
C ALA A 17 7.03 20.29 12.81
N GLN A 18 6.75 21.35 12.05
CA GLN A 18 7.55 22.56 12.03
C GLN A 18 7.55 23.30 13.38
N LYS A 19 6.39 23.41 14.06
CA LYS A 19 6.28 24.00 15.41
C LYS A 19 7.11 23.23 16.43
N LEU A 20 7.24 21.92 16.25
CA LEU A 20 8.09 21.04 17.06
C LEU A 20 9.58 21.07 16.64
N ASN A 21 9.97 21.95 15.71
CA ASN A 21 11.33 22.03 15.13
C ASN A 21 11.81 20.72 14.47
N LEU A 22 10.88 19.92 13.93
CA LEU A 22 11.18 18.67 13.25
C LEU A 22 11.30 18.90 11.73
N LYS A 23 12.35 18.34 11.13
CA LYS A 23 12.53 18.36 9.67
C LYS A 23 11.79 17.19 9.02
N VAL A 24 10.59 17.46 8.49
CA VAL A 24 9.82 16.46 7.74
C VAL A 24 10.60 16.01 6.50
N LYS A 25 10.76 14.70 6.33
CA LYS A 25 11.49 14.10 5.20
C LYS A 25 10.59 13.48 4.15
N GLY A 26 9.36 13.15 4.50
CA GLY A 26 8.43 12.52 3.59
C GLY A 26 7.12 12.15 4.27
N VAL A 27 6.26 11.56 3.47
CA VAL A 27 4.99 10.97 3.87
C VAL A 27 5.08 9.47 3.61
N LEU A 28 4.64 8.66 4.56
CA LEU A 28 4.46 7.22 4.39
C LEU A 28 2.96 6.94 4.37
N ILE A 29 2.50 6.24 3.34
CA ILE A 29 1.13 5.73 3.26
C ILE A 29 1.13 4.22 3.16
N THR A 30 0.02 3.60 3.54
CA THR A 30 -0.25 2.19 3.27
C THR A 30 -1.44 2.11 2.34
N ASN A 31 -1.24 1.57 1.13
CA ASN A 31 -2.24 1.53 0.07
C ASN A 31 -2.22 0.17 -0.64
N PRO A 32 -3.21 -0.71 -0.47
CA PRO A 32 -4.42 -0.55 0.35
C PRO A 32 -4.12 -0.44 1.85
N SER A 33 -4.98 0.28 2.58
CA SER A 33 -4.73 0.67 3.97
C SER A 33 -4.86 -0.47 4.98
N ASN A 34 -3.90 -0.52 5.90
CA ASN A 34 -3.99 -1.21 7.18
C ASN A 34 -4.02 -0.14 8.28
N PRO A 35 -5.06 -0.08 9.14
CA PRO A 35 -6.10 -1.09 9.39
C PRO A 35 -7.46 -0.88 8.68
N LEU A 36 -7.60 0.11 7.80
CA LEU A 36 -8.92 0.50 7.26
C LEU A 36 -9.53 -0.52 6.26
N GLY A 37 -8.69 -1.22 5.50
CA GLY A 37 -9.14 -2.17 4.47
C GLY A 37 -9.63 -1.47 3.18
N THR A 38 -9.28 -0.21 2.99
CA THR A 38 -9.71 0.60 1.85
C THR A 38 -8.55 0.87 0.89
N THR A 39 -8.81 0.86 -0.42
CA THR A 39 -7.87 1.40 -1.41
C THR A 39 -7.85 2.93 -1.34
N THR A 40 -6.67 3.52 -1.51
CA THR A 40 -6.51 4.98 -1.60
C THR A 40 -7.07 5.46 -2.93
N THR A 41 -7.88 6.51 -2.94
CA THR A 41 -8.48 7.01 -4.18
C THR A 41 -7.46 7.75 -5.05
N ARG A 42 -7.73 7.84 -6.35
CA ARG A 42 -6.92 8.64 -7.28
C ARG A 42 -6.79 10.10 -6.84
N THR A 43 -7.86 10.67 -6.29
CA THR A 43 -7.86 12.05 -5.78
C THR A 43 -6.89 12.21 -4.60
N GLU A 44 -6.88 11.27 -3.66
CA GLU A 44 -5.94 11.27 -2.54
C GLU A 44 -4.49 11.10 -2.99
N LEU A 45 -4.23 10.17 -3.91
CA LEU A 45 -2.89 9.99 -4.49
C LEU A 45 -2.40 11.26 -5.22
N ASN A 46 -3.29 11.94 -5.96
CA ASN A 46 -2.96 13.22 -6.59
C ASN A 46 -2.62 14.29 -5.55
N HIS A 47 -3.40 14.41 -4.47
CA HIS A 47 -3.11 15.34 -3.39
C HIS A 47 -1.74 15.07 -2.75
N LEU A 48 -1.39 13.80 -2.55
CA LEU A 48 -0.10 13.40 -2.00
C LEU A 48 1.06 13.77 -2.94
N VAL A 49 0.96 13.43 -4.23
CA VAL A 49 1.98 13.77 -5.23
C VAL A 49 2.15 15.29 -5.34
N ASP A 50 1.07 16.06 -5.33
CA ASP A 50 1.15 17.52 -5.36
C ASP A 50 1.82 18.06 -4.09
N PHE A 51 1.46 17.52 -2.93
CA PHE A 51 1.99 17.93 -1.64
C PHE A 51 3.50 17.66 -1.53
N ILE A 52 3.95 16.44 -1.85
CA ILE A 52 5.37 16.09 -1.77
C ILE A 52 6.21 16.86 -2.80
N SER A 53 5.64 17.17 -3.97
CA SER A 53 6.28 18.02 -4.97
C SER A 53 6.50 19.45 -4.44
N ARG A 54 5.46 20.09 -3.87
CA ARG A 54 5.56 21.43 -3.28
C ARG A 54 6.55 21.50 -2.14
N LYS A 55 6.52 20.51 -1.23
CA LYS A 55 7.37 20.49 -0.03
C LYS A 55 8.78 19.94 -0.29
N LYS A 56 9.03 19.38 -1.48
CA LYS A 56 10.30 18.71 -1.87
C LYS A 56 10.71 17.60 -0.90
N ILE A 57 9.73 16.78 -0.51
CA ILE A 57 9.89 15.64 0.41
C ILE A 57 9.57 14.32 -0.30
N HIS A 58 9.82 13.20 0.36
CA HIS A 58 9.60 11.86 -0.21
C HIS A 58 8.17 11.35 0.01
N LEU A 59 7.75 10.42 -0.83
CA LEU A 59 6.55 9.60 -0.64
C LEU A 59 6.95 8.13 -0.64
N ILE A 60 6.62 7.42 0.44
CA ILE A 60 6.75 5.96 0.53
C ILE A 60 5.33 5.38 0.50
N SER A 61 5.03 4.61 -0.55
CA SER A 61 3.76 3.87 -0.67
C SER A 61 4.02 2.42 -0.29
N ASP A 62 3.57 2.01 0.89
CA ASP A 62 3.53 0.60 1.28
C ASP A 62 2.32 -0.08 0.60
N GLU A 63 2.62 -0.84 -0.46
CA GLU A 63 1.64 -1.51 -1.31
C GLU A 63 1.54 -3.02 -1.02
N ILE A 64 1.91 -3.45 0.21
CA ILE A 64 1.88 -4.85 0.64
C ILE A 64 0.51 -5.54 0.49
N TYR A 65 -0.59 -4.79 0.52
CA TYR A 65 -1.94 -5.31 0.35
C TYR A 65 -2.47 -5.22 -1.09
N SER A 66 -1.67 -4.79 -2.06
CA SER A 66 -2.10 -4.57 -3.46
C SER A 66 -2.76 -5.80 -4.09
N GLY A 67 -2.28 -7.01 -3.79
CA GLY A 67 -2.86 -8.28 -4.26
C GLY A 67 -4.13 -8.73 -3.53
N THR A 68 -4.63 -7.96 -2.54
CA THR A 68 -5.79 -8.33 -1.71
C THR A 68 -7.06 -7.53 -2.02
N VAL A 69 -7.07 -6.73 -3.09
CA VAL A 69 -8.25 -5.96 -3.50
C VAL A 69 -9.29 -6.89 -4.12
N PHE A 70 -10.46 -6.98 -3.49
CA PHE A 70 -11.51 -7.95 -3.83
C PHE A 70 -12.83 -7.30 -4.30
N ALA A 71 -12.93 -5.97 -4.27
CA ALA A 71 -14.10 -5.23 -4.73
C ALA A 71 -13.72 -3.84 -5.32
N SER A 72 -14.63 -3.25 -6.09
CA SER A 72 -14.47 -1.89 -6.60
C SER A 72 -14.57 -0.83 -5.48
N PRO A 73 -13.86 0.31 -5.59
CA PRO A 73 -12.96 0.70 -6.69
C PRO A 73 -11.69 -0.16 -6.74
N GLY A 74 -11.06 -0.27 -7.92
CA GLY A 74 -9.82 -1.03 -8.07
C GLY A 74 -8.65 -0.45 -7.26
N PHE A 75 -7.58 -1.23 -7.15
CA PHE A 75 -6.29 -0.74 -6.68
C PHE A 75 -5.71 0.25 -7.69
N ILE A 76 -5.07 1.31 -7.19
CA ILE A 76 -4.28 2.24 -8.00
C ILE A 76 -2.94 2.36 -7.30
N SER A 77 -1.87 1.90 -7.95
CA SER A 77 -0.51 2.11 -7.46
C SER A 77 -0.13 3.58 -7.59
N VAL A 78 0.72 4.08 -6.70
CA VAL A 78 1.30 5.42 -6.85
C VAL A 78 2.05 5.56 -8.18
N MET A 79 2.62 4.46 -8.70
CA MET A 79 3.34 4.44 -9.98
C MET A 79 2.43 4.69 -11.18
N GLU A 80 1.18 4.23 -11.14
CA GLU A 80 0.18 4.54 -12.18
C GLU A 80 -0.13 6.04 -12.20
N VAL A 81 -0.22 6.68 -11.04
CA VAL A 81 -0.47 8.12 -10.95
C VAL A 81 0.70 8.92 -11.53
N LEU A 82 1.94 8.52 -11.28
CA LEU A 82 3.11 9.18 -11.86
C LEU A 82 3.13 9.07 -13.39
N LYS A 83 2.84 7.88 -13.92
CA LYS A 83 2.79 7.62 -15.36
C LYS A 83 1.67 8.40 -16.04
N ASP A 84 0.46 8.36 -15.49
CA ASP A 84 -0.69 9.07 -16.07
C ASP A 84 -0.49 10.59 -16.08
N ARG A 85 0.25 11.11 -15.10
CA ARG A 85 0.62 12.53 -15.00
C ARG A 85 1.89 12.88 -15.78
N ARG A 86 2.52 11.92 -16.47
CA ARG A 86 3.75 12.09 -17.26
C ARG A 86 4.91 12.70 -16.46
N LEU A 87 5.08 12.23 -15.22
CA LEU A 87 6.06 12.76 -14.27
C LEU A 87 7.42 12.07 -14.34
N GLU A 88 7.65 11.10 -15.22
CA GLU A 88 8.85 10.26 -15.25
C GLU A 88 10.16 11.05 -15.36
N ASN A 89 10.13 12.22 -16.00
CA ASN A 89 11.30 13.09 -16.19
C ASN A 89 11.41 14.22 -15.15
N THR A 90 10.75 14.10 -14.00
CA THR A 90 10.70 15.15 -12.97
C THR A 90 11.36 14.74 -11.66
N ASP A 91 11.72 15.72 -10.82
CA ASP A 91 12.32 15.47 -9.50
C ASP A 91 11.38 14.67 -8.57
N VAL A 92 10.05 14.85 -8.69
CA VAL A 92 9.09 14.13 -7.84
C VAL A 92 9.09 12.62 -8.11
N PHE A 93 9.41 12.20 -9.35
CA PHE A 93 9.50 10.79 -9.72
C PHE A 93 10.58 10.04 -8.94
N LYS A 94 11.71 10.70 -8.67
CA LYS A 94 12.81 10.18 -7.84
C LYS A 94 12.47 10.17 -6.34
N ARG A 95 11.47 10.94 -5.93
CA ARG A 95 11.03 11.04 -4.53
C ARG A 95 9.91 10.08 -4.16
N VAL A 96 9.44 9.26 -5.10
CA VAL A 96 8.39 8.27 -4.85
C VAL A 96 9.00 6.87 -4.81
N HIS A 97 8.70 6.15 -3.74
CA HIS A 97 9.22 4.82 -3.47
C HIS A 97 8.05 3.89 -3.10
N VAL A 98 8.15 2.62 -3.49
CA VAL A 98 7.17 1.58 -3.15
C VAL A 98 7.82 0.53 -2.27
N VAL A 99 7.11 0.11 -1.23
CA VAL A 99 7.46 -1.04 -0.39
C VAL A 99 6.44 -2.14 -0.66
N TYR A 100 6.91 -3.38 -0.80
CA TYR A 100 6.06 -4.52 -1.11
C TYR A 100 6.56 -5.80 -0.43
N SER A 101 5.68 -6.79 -0.24
CA SER A 101 6.03 -8.09 0.31
C SER A 101 4.99 -9.15 -0.07
N LEU A 102 5.45 -10.40 -0.24
CA LEU A 102 4.58 -11.55 -0.51
C LEU A 102 3.88 -12.11 0.75
N SER A 103 4.03 -11.41 1.88
CA SER A 103 3.55 -11.89 3.17
C SER A 103 2.02 -11.93 3.28
N LYS A 104 1.32 -11.04 2.56
CA LYS A 104 -0.12 -10.79 2.79
C LYS A 104 -1.00 -11.25 1.64
N ASP A 105 -0.56 -11.09 0.40
CA ASP A 105 -1.29 -11.51 -0.77
C ASP A 105 -1.08 -12.98 -1.12
N LEU A 106 0.17 -13.46 -1.09
CA LEU A 106 0.51 -14.88 -1.28
C LEU A 106 0.42 -15.70 0.02
N GLY A 107 0.28 -15.04 1.17
CA GLY A 107 0.21 -15.70 2.47
C GLY A 107 1.51 -16.39 2.87
N LEU A 108 2.66 -15.87 2.44
CA LEU A 108 3.99 -16.43 2.70
C LEU A 108 4.82 -15.57 3.65
N PRO A 109 4.31 -15.18 4.84
CA PRO A 109 5.08 -14.32 5.73
C PRO A 109 6.39 -15.01 6.11
N GLY A 110 6.37 -16.31 6.44
CA GLY A 110 7.55 -17.06 6.91
C GLY A 110 8.73 -17.09 5.95
N PHE A 111 8.51 -16.80 4.66
CA PHE A 111 9.56 -16.77 3.64
C PHE A 111 10.34 -15.44 3.62
N ARG A 112 9.90 -14.44 4.40
CA ARG A 112 10.63 -13.17 4.62
C ARG A 112 10.98 -12.43 3.32
N VAL A 113 10.07 -12.41 2.36
CA VAL A 113 10.26 -11.72 1.07
C VAL A 113 9.73 -10.30 1.15
N GLY A 114 10.64 -9.32 1.20
CA GLY A 114 10.36 -7.90 1.14
C GLY A 114 11.09 -7.24 -0.02
N VAL A 115 10.48 -6.22 -0.62
CA VAL A 115 10.98 -5.53 -1.81
C VAL A 115 10.88 -4.02 -1.59
N ILE A 116 11.94 -3.31 -1.95
CA ILE A 116 11.95 -1.85 -2.09
C ILE A 116 12.07 -1.54 -3.58
N TYR A 117 11.18 -0.70 -4.08
CA TYR A 117 11.22 -0.18 -5.44
C TYR A 117 11.37 1.33 -5.40
N SER A 118 12.34 1.87 -6.14
CA SER A 118 12.66 3.29 -6.18
C SER A 118 13.17 3.67 -7.56
N ASN A 119 12.81 4.87 -8.02
CA ASN A 119 13.35 5.46 -9.25
C ASN A 119 14.61 6.32 -9.01
N ASP A 120 15.04 6.44 -7.76
CA ASP A 120 16.32 7.09 -7.40
C ASP A 120 17.42 6.05 -7.23
N ASP A 121 18.40 6.07 -8.13
CA ASP A 121 19.56 5.17 -8.15
C ASP A 121 20.38 5.24 -6.85
N ASN A 122 20.42 6.39 -6.18
CA ASN A 122 21.12 6.52 -4.90
C ASN A 122 20.40 5.72 -3.81
N VAL A 123 19.07 5.79 -3.79
CA VAL A 123 18.24 5.01 -2.88
C VAL A 123 18.38 3.52 -3.19
N VAL A 124 18.34 3.13 -4.47
CA VAL A 124 18.54 1.73 -4.89
C VAL A 124 19.92 1.22 -4.46
N SER A 125 20.99 1.99 -4.69
CA SER A 125 22.36 1.62 -4.33
C SER A 125 22.53 1.46 -2.81
N ALA A 126 22.03 2.43 -2.04
CA ALA A 126 22.10 2.40 -0.58
C ALA A 126 21.27 1.24 0.00
N ALA A 127 20.03 1.07 -0.44
CA ALA A 127 19.16 -0.02 -0.01
C ALA A 127 19.75 -1.39 -0.35
N THR A 128 20.39 -1.55 -1.52
CA THR A 128 21.08 -2.79 -1.92
C THR A 128 22.26 -3.11 -1.00
N LYS A 129 23.04 -2.10 -0.58
CA LYS A 129 24.13 -2.33 0.39
C LYS A 129 23.57 -2.74 1.75
N MET A 130 22.50 -2.08 2.20
CA MET A 130 21.84 -2.40 3.48
C MET A 130 21.11 -3.75 3.46
N SER A 131 20.64 -4.23 2.30
CA SER A 131 19.95 -5.52 2.20
C SER A 131 20.83 -6.70 2.59
N SER A 132 22.15 -6.54 2.59
CA SER A 132 23.12 -7.53 3.10
C SER A 132 22.81 -8.01 4.52
N PHE A 133 22.18 -7.19 5.36
CA PHE A 133 21.77 -7.55 6.73
C PHE A 133 20.44 -8.34 6.80
N GLY A 134 19.75 -8.53 5.68
CA GLY A 134 18.42 -9.14 5.63
C GLY A 134 18.09 -9.75 4.28
N LEU A 135 19.06 -10.44 3.67
CA LEU A 135 18.88 -11.05 2.36
C LEU A 135 17.82 -12.15 2.40
N ILE A 136 17.04 -12.24 1.32
CA ILE A 136 16.11 -13.36 1.11
C ILE A 136 16.93 -14.63 0.86
N SER A 137 16.57 -15.74 1.51
CA SER A 137 17.20 -17.04 1.29
C SER A 137 17.24 -17.39 -0.21
N SER A 138 18.41 -17.79 -0.72
CA SER A 138 18.59 -18.15 -2.14
C SER A 138 17.67 -19.30 -2.56
N GLN A 139 17.43 -20.27 -1.68
CA GLN A 139 16.46 -21.35 -1.91
C GLN A 139 15.04 -20.81 -2.08
N THR A 140 14.65 -19.84 -1.24
CA THR A 140 13.35 -19.17 -1.33
C THR A 140 13.23 -18.37 -2.62
N GLN A 141 14.30 -17.66 -3.04
CA GLN A 141 14.32 -16.94 -4.30
C GLN A 141 14.15 -17.88 -5.50
N TYR A 142 14.83 -19.03 -5.51
CA TYR A 142 14.69 -20.04 -6.57
C TYR A 142 13.28 -20.63 -6.64
N LEU A 143 12.71 -20.99 -5.49
CA LEU A 143 11.34 -21.51 -5.43
C LEU A 143 10.32 -20.48 -5.94
N LEU A 144 10.42 -19.24 -5.47
CA LEU A 144 9.48 -18.18 -5.83
C LEU A 144 9.65 -17.72 -7.27
N SER A 145 10.87 -17.71 -7.82
CA SER A 145 11.06 -17.38 -9.24
C SER A 145 10.38 -18.41 -10.14
N ALA A 146 10.46 -19.71 -9.83
CA ALA A 146 9.76 -20.76 -10.56
C ALA A 146 8.22 -20.59 -10.44
N LEU A 147 7.72 -20.37 -9.22
CA LEU A 147 6.29 -20.21 -8.95
C LEU A 147 5.69 -18.96 -9.64
N LEU A 148 6.35 -17.82 -9.52
CA LEU A 148 5.86 -16.53 -10.04
C LEU A 148 6.05 -16.38 -11.56
N SER A 149 6.92 -17.20 -12.16
CA SER A 149 7.08 -17.26 -13.61
C SER A 149 5.93 -18.00 -14.30
N ASP A 150 5.23 -18.90 -13.60
CA ASP A 150 4.02 -19.54 -14.11
C ASP A 150 2.85 -18.54 -14.18
N LYS A 151 2.58 -18.04 -15.40
CA LYS A 151 1.51 -17.09 -15.69
C LYS A 151 0.11 -17.67 -15.50
N LYS A 152 -0.05 -18.98 -15.68
CA LYS A 152 -1.33 -19.65 -15.43
C LYS A 152 -1.60 -19.73 -13.94
N PHE A 153 -0.60 -20.14 -13.15
CA PHE A 153 -0.69 -20.14 -11.69
C PHE A 153 -1.00 -18.76 -11.15
N THR A 154 -0.20 -17.74 -11.48
CA THR A 154 -0.35 -16.38 -10.94
C THR A 154 -1.72 -15.76 -11.26
N LYS A 155 -2.19 -15.89 -12.51
CA LYS A 155 -3.53 -15.41 -12.90
C LYS A 155 -4.63 -16.11 -12.12
N ASN A 156 -4.59 -17.44 -12.05
CA ASN A 156 -5.60 -18.22 -11.33
C ASN A 156 -5.57 -17.92 -9.83
N TYR A 157 -4.38 -17.79 -9.24
CA TYR A 157 -4.19 -17.48 -7.83
C TYR A 157 -4.83 -16.13 -7.49
N LEU A 158 -4.53 -15.08 -8.25
CA LEU A 158 -5.09 -13.74 -7.99
C LEU A 158 -6.62 -13.75 -8.07
N GLN A 159 -7.20 -14.38 -9.09
CA GLN A 159 -8.65 -14.48 -9.24
C GLN A 159 -9.30 -15.24 -8.09
N GLU A 160 -8.76 -16.42 -7.74
CA GLU A 160 -9.29 -17.25 -6.67
C GLU A 160 -9.13 -16.57 -5.30
N ASN A 161 -8.00 -15.90 -5.06
CA ASN A 161 -7.76 -15.15 -3.84
C ASN A 161 -8.80 -14.02 -3.68
N GLN A 162 -9.05 -13.24 -4.74
CA GLN A 162 -10.06 -12.18 -4.72
C GLN A 162 -11.47 -12.72 -4.42
N ILE A 163 -11.86 -13.83 -5.05
CA ILE A 163 -13.16 -14.47 -4.83
C ILE A 163 -13.29 -14.92 -3.36
N ARG A 164 -12.28 -15.61 -2.83
CA ARG A 164 -12.29 -16.12 -1.45
C ARG A 164 -12.30 -14.99 -0.42
N LEU A 165 -11.48 -13.96 -0.63
CA LEU A 165 -11.43 -12.80 0.25
C LEU A 165 -12.78 -12.06 0.27
N LYS A 166 -13.38 -11.83 -0.91
CA LYS A 166 -14.72 -11.20 -1.02
C LYS A 166 -15.77 -11.99 -0.25
N ASN A 167 -15.79 -13.32 -0.42
CA ASN A 167 -16.76 -14.18 0.25
C ASN A 167 -16.56 -14.20 1.77
N ARG A 168 -15.30 -14.23 2.23
CA ARG A 168 -14.98 -14.19 3.66
C ARG A 168 -15.34 -12.84 4.28
N HIS A 169 -14.98 -11.74 3.62
CA HIS A 169 -15.32 -10.39 4.02
C HIS A 169 -16.84 -10.22 4.15
N LYS A 170 -17.60 -10.59 3.10
CA LYS A 170 -19.06 -10.53 3.11
C LYS A 170 -19.66 -11.30 4.28
N LYS A 171 -19.16 -12.51 4.57
CA LYS A 171 -19.63 -13.33 5.68
C LYS A 171 -19.39 -12.67 7.05
N LEU A 172 -18.23 -12.04 7.23
CA LEU A 172 -17.91 -11.33 8.46
C LEU A 172 -18.80 -10.09 8.62
N VAL A 173 -18.87 -9.23 7.61
CA VAL A 173 -19.67 -7.99 7.65
C VAL A 173 -21.15 -8.30 7.87
N SER A 174 -21.73 -9.27 7.15
CA SER A 174 -23.14 -9.62 7.36
C SER A 174 -23.43 -10.16 8.75
N GLY A 175 -22.46 -10.86 9.36
CA GLY A 175 -22.60 -11.35 10.73
C GLY A 175 -22.55 -10.23 11.77
N LEU A 176 -21.70 -9.23 11.56
CA LEU A 176 -21.61 -8.04 12.40
C LEU A 176 -22.85 -7.16 12.26
N GLU A 177 -23.33 -6.94 11.02
CA GLU A 177 -24.57 -6.20 10.76
C GLU A 177 -25.78 -6.86 11.43
N ALA A 178 -25.87 -8.20 11.41
CA ALA A 178 -26.92 -8.94 12.11
C ALA A 178 -26.87 -8.77 13.64
N ALA A 179 -25.70 -8.44 14.20
CA ALA A 179 -25.52 -8.10 15.61
C ALA A 179 -25.67 -6.60 15.91
N GLY A 180 -26.08 -5.79 14.92
CA GLY A 180 -26.22 -4.33 15.05
C GLY A 180 -24.90 -3.56 15.00
N ILE A 181 -23.80 -4.19 14.56
CA ILE A 181 -22.47 -3.61 14.52
C ILE A 181 -22.11 -3.22 13.08
N GLU A 182 -21.82 -1.94 12.85
CA GLU A 182 -21.44 -1.43 11.53
C GLU A 182 -19.94 -1.58 11.26
N CYS A 183 -19.58 -1.60 9.97
CA CYS A 183 -18.19 -1.61 9.51
C CYS A 183 -17.97 -0.49 8.50
N LEU A 184 -16.76 0.09 8.49
CA LEU A 184 -16.30 0.88 7.36
C LEU A 184 -16.34 0.02 6.10
N LYS A 185 -16.96 0.55 5.05
CA LYS A 185 -17.01 -0.10 3.74
C LYS A 185 -15.58 -0.26 3.18
N SER A 186 -15.08 -1.49 3.24
CA SER A 186 -13.76 -1.88 2.75
C SER A 186 -13.85 -2.71 1.47
N ASN A 187 -12.77 -2.69 0.69
CA ASN A 187 -12.65 -3.38 -0.60
C ASN A 187 -11.33 -4.14 -0.77
N ALA A 188 -10.48 -4.12 0.26
CA ALA A 188 -9.16 -4.72 0.27
C ALA A 188 -8.77 -5.17 1.68
N GLY A 189 -7.61 -5.84 1.79
CA GLY A 189 -7.06 -6.27 3.07
C GLY A 189 -7.62 -7.61 3.55
N LEU A 190 -7.25 -7.95 4.78
CA LEU A 190 -7.56 -9.23 5.44
C LEU A 190 -8.38 -9.02 6.73
N PHE A 191 -9.00 -7.85 6.87
CA PHE A 191 -9.65 -7.35 8.08
C PHE A 191 -10.80 -6.41 7.72
N CYS A 192 -11.61 -6.05 8.71
CA CYS A 192 -12.65 -5.03 8.62
C CYS A 192 -12.42 -4.00 9.72
N TRP A 193 -12.67 -2.72 9.40
CA TRP A 193 -12.64 -1.65 10.39
C TRP A 193 -14.03 -1.49 10.99
N VAL A 194 -14.22 -2.05 12.18
CA VAL A 194 -15.52 -2.17 12.85
C VAL A 194 -15.80 -0.92 13.67
N ASP A 195 -17.04 -0.43 13.63
CA ASP A 195 -17.49 0.70 14.42
C ASP A 195 -18.29 0.25 15.64
N MET A 196 -17.64 0.33 16.80
CA MET A 196 -18.22 -0.03 18.10
C MET A 196 -18.44 1.18 19.01
N ARG A 197 -18.44 2.42 18.48
CA ARG A 197 -18.51 3.64 19.32
C ARG A 197 -19.82 3.79 20.10
N HIS A 198 -20.85 3.04 19.74
CA HIS A 198 -22.17 3.04 20.38
C HIS A 198 -22.29 2.03 21.53
N LEU A 199 -21.30 1.14 21.71
CA LEU A 199 -21.19 0.20 22.82
C LEU A 199 -20.43 0.85 23.98
#